data_AF-A0A5C6LF88-F1
#
_entry.id   AF-A0A5C6LF88-F1
#
_cell.length_a   1.000
_cell.length_b   1.000
_cell.length_c   1.000
_cell.angle_alpha   90.00
_cell.angle_beta   90.00
_cell.angle_gamma   90.00
#
_symmetry.space_group_name_H-M   'P 1'
#
loop_
_entity.id
_entity.type
_entity.pdbx_description
1 polymer ?
#
loop_
_entity_poly.entity_id
_entity_poly.type
_entity_poly.pdbx_seq_one_letter_code
_entity_poly.pdbx_strand_id
1 'polypeptide(L)'
;MHTIQINDDCYRVPESWDELTEKQLSYLVNLTQSDIPIEELKVHMMLYCLNAHVCRYRDIYRHQVKISIGTPGNKIPFRTHKKKYLLFPEEVNRLAELFNFLLMCEKDTEMKYHVHPELTVNPYRAFFCRFRKFRGPEDGLLDIRFEQFMHLQHYLDAMNLDPEQINHVLACLWHTSKTFNINRLEKDASILSHLPHRVKMIMYWYIIGSLAYLANGFPRIFSGNGKSNGRVFDSQMRLLDSLAQSDMTKKPEIKKGFLIDALYTMDESLRKQQELNENMQNK
;
A
#
# COMPACT_ATOMS: atom_id res chain seq x y z
N MET A 1 -11.47 2.16 13.01
CA MET A 1 -12.62 2.85 12.39
C MET A 1 -13.03 3.92 13.38
N HIS A 2 -12.78 5.19 13.05
CA HIS A 2 -13.06 6.30 13.96
C HIS A 2 -14.53 6.63 13.90
N THR A 3 -15.16 6.84 15.06
CA THR A 3 -16.49 7.42 15.10
C THR A 3 -16.35 8.92 15.35
N ILE A 4 -16.69 9.72 14.34
CA ILE A 4 -16.76 11.17 14.48
C ILE A 4 -18.21 11.59 14.72
N GLN A 5 -18.37 12.66 15.49
CA GLN A 5 -19.66 13.30 15.69
C GLN A 5 -19.67 14.65 14.97
N ILE A 6 -20.60 14.82 14.03
CA ILE A 6 -20.85 16.09 13.37
C ILE A 6 -22.22 16.57 13.85
N ASN A 7 -22.23 17.59 14.70
CA ASN A 7 -23.41 18.03 15.47
C ASN A 7 -24.02 16.86 16.28
N ASP A 8 -25.22 16.40 15.92
CA ASP A 8 -25.91 15.30 16.61
C ASP A 8 -25.78 13.95 15.90
N ASP A 9 -25.10 13.91 14.76
CA ASP A 9 -25.02 12.72 13.91
C ASP A 9 -23.63 12.08 13.99
N CYS A 10 -23.60 10.76 14.23
CA CYS A 10 -22.37 9.97 14.23
C CYS A 10 -22.07 9.41 12.83
N TYR A 11 -20.81 9.53 12.42
CA TYR A 11 -20.25 8.98 11.19
C TYR A 11 -19.06 8.08 11.53
N ARG A 12 -18.82 7.08 10.69
CA ARG A 12 -17.63 6.23 10.78
C ARG A 12 -16.70 6.57 9.63
N VAL A 13 -15.44 6.84 9.95
CA VAL A 13 -14.39 7.12 8.96
C VAL A 13 -13.19 6.18 9.19
N PRO A 14 -12.42 5.86 8.15
CA PRO A 14 -11.22 5.03 8.27
C PRO A 14 -10.16 5.70 9.16
N GLU A 15 -9.49 4.91 10.00
CA GLU A 15 -8.32 5.34 10.80
C GLU A 15 -6.99 4.88 10.20
N SER A 16 -7.03 3.85 9.36
CA SER A 16 -5.86 3.24 8.76
C SER A 16 -6.12 2.85 7.30
N TRP A 17 -5.05 2.49 6.60
CA TRP A 17 -5.11 2.02 5.21
C TRP A 17 -5.99 0.80 5.02
N ASP A 18 -5.92 -0.16 5.95
CA ASP A 18 -6.66 -1.43 5.89
C ASP A 18 -8.18 -1.28 6.05
N GLU A 19 -8.64 -0.14 6.56
CA GLU A 19 -10.05 0.17 6.72
C GLU A 19 -10.67 0.84 5.49
N LEU A 20 -9.85 1.22 4.51
CA LEU A 20 -10.31 1.80 3.26
C LEU A 20 -10.97 0.72 2.38
N THR A 21 -12.19 1.00 1.96
CA THR A 21 -12.90 0.18 0.98
C THR A 21 -12.26 0.30 -0.41
N GLU A 22 -12.49 -0.69 -1.27
CA GLU A 22 -12.03 -0.69 -2.68
C GLU A 22 -12.40 0.59 -3.44
N LYS A 23 -13.59 1.13 -3.17
CA LYS A 23 -14.07 2.38 -3.78
C LYS A 23 -13.29 3.60 -3.28
N GLN A 24 -13.01 3.66 -1.98
CA GLN A 24 -12.19 4.73 -1.39
C GLN A 24 -10.74 4.67 -1.88
N LEU A 25 -10.15 3.47 -1.98
CA LEU A 25 -8.82 3.27 -2.57
C LEU A 25 -8.79 3.69 -4.04
N SER A 26 -9.82 3.32 -4.81
CA SER A 26 -9.94 3.73 -6.22
C SER A 26 -10.07 5.25 -6.38
N TYR A 27 -10.79 5.90 -5.47
CA TYR A 27 -10.89 7.36 -5.46
C TYR A 27 -9.56 8.01 -5.13
N LEU A 28 -8.83 7.51 -4.12
CA LEU A 28 -7.50 7.99 -3.75
C LEU A 28 -6.51 7.86 -4.92
N VAL A 29 -6.50 6.72 -5.63
CA VAL A 29 -5.63 6.55 -6.81
C VAL A 29 -5.90 7.61 -7.87
N ASN A 30 -7.17 7.93 -8.14
CA ASN A 30 -7.52 8.97 -9.11
C ASN A 30 -7.05 10.36 -8.65
N LEU A 31 -7.14 10.66 -7.36
CA LEU A 31 -6.62 11.93 -6.81
C LEU A 31 -5.10 12.04 -6.97
N THR A 32 -4.37 10.94 -6.78
CA THR A 32 -2.91 10.91 -6.90
C THR A 32 -2.38 10.93 -8.34
N GLN A 33 -3.26 10.92 -9.36
CA GLN A 33 -2.84 11.06 -10.76
C GLN A 33 -2.53 12.51 -11.16
N SER A 34 -2.84 13.48 -10.30
CA SER A 34 -2.60 14.90 -10.54
C SER A 34 -1.87 15.50 -9.34
N ASP A 35 -1.03 16.50 -9.61
CA ASP A 35 -0.40 17.27 -8.54
C ASP A 35 -1.46 18.12 -7.85
N ILE A 36 -1.96 17.62 -6.71
CA ILE A 36 -2.91 18.31 -5.87
C ILE A 36 -2.28 18.70 -4.54
N PRO A 37 -2.66 19.86 -3.95
CA PRO A 37 -2.25 20.22 -2.60
C PRO A 37 -2.67 19.15 -1.59
N ILE A 38 -1.86 18.99 -0.55
CA ILE A 38 -2.06 17.99 0.50
C ILE A 38 -3.40 18.19 1.22
N GLU A 39 -3.72 19.45 1.50
CA GLU A 39 -4.95 19.87 2.14
C GLU A 39 -6.16 19.54 1.26
N GLU A 40 -6.01 19.71 -0.04
CA GLU A 40 -7.05 19.38 -1.01
C GLU A 40 -7.30 17.86 -1.06
N LEU A 41 -6.23 17.05 -1.06
CA LEU A 41 -6.34 15.58 -0.98
C LEU A 41 -7.10 15.14 0.27
N LYS A 42 -6.74 15.68 1.44
CA LYS A 42 -7.39 15.33 2.72
C LYS A 42 -8.88 15.69 2.71
N VAL A 43 -9.22 16.89 2.24
CA VAL A 43 -10.62 17.35 2.17
C VAL A 43 -11.43 16.49 1.19
N HIS A 44 -10.88 16.17 0.01
CA HIS A 44 -11.57 15.30 -0.94
C HIS A 44 -11.79 13.89 -0.39
N MET A 45 -10.79 13.31 0.26
CA MET A 45 -10.91 11.99 0.91
C MET A 45 -11.94 12.01 2.03
N MET A 46 -11.93 13.04 2.87
CA MET A 46 -12.92 13.25 3.92
C MET A 46 -14.34 13.32 3.34
N LEU A 47 -14.56 14.16 2.33
CA LEU A 47 -15.86 14.30 1.67
C LEU A 47 -16.34 12.98 1.07
N TYR A 48 -15.44 12.24 0.41
CA TYR A 48 -15.77 10.96 -0.19
C TYR A 48 -16.16 9.92 0.87
N CYS A 49 -15.41 9.83 1.98
CA CYS A 49 -15.71 8.91 3.07
C CYS A 49 -17.03 9.24 3.79
N LEU A 50 -17.39 10.52 3.88
CA LEU A 50 -18.65 10.98 4.47
C LEU A 50 -19.83 10.94 3.49
N ASN A 51 -19.59 10.57 2.22
CA ASN A 51 -20.55 10.71 1.13
C ASN A 51 -21.17 12.12 1.11
N ALA A 52 -20.29 13.11 1.21
CA ALA A 52 -20.63 14.52 1.39
C ALA A 52 -20.19 15.34 0.18
N HIS A 53 -20.92 16.41 -0.08
CA HIS A 53 -20.55 17.40 -1.10
C HIS A 53 -20.68 18.82 -0.55
N VAL A 54 -19.77 19.69 -0.99
CA VAL A 54 -19.85 21.12 -0.71
C VAL A 54 -21.01 21.70 -1.51
N CYS A 55 -21.97 22.31 -0.82
CA CYS A 55 -23.04 23.03 -1.49
C CYS A 55 -22.50 24.36 -2.02
N ARG A 56 -22.45 24.52 -3.34
CA ARG A 56 -22.13 25.83 -3.95
C ARG A 56 -23.38 26.71 -3.93
N TYR A 57 -23.26 27.92 -3.36
CA TYR A 57 -24.25 28.97 -3.60
C TYR A 57 -24.11 29.43 -5.05
N ARG A 58 -25.19 29.33 -5.83
CA ARG A 58 -25.27 29.90 -7.18
C ARG A 58 -26.20 31.11 -7.13
N ASP A 59 -25.68 32.22 -6.63
CA ASP A 59 -26.39 33.50 -6.80
C ASP A 59 -26.03 34.03 -8.20
N ILE A 60 -26.91 33.76 -9.17
CA ILE A 60 -26.76 34.21 -10.56
C ILE A 60 -27.37 35.62 -10.66
N TYR A 61 -26.52 36.64 -10.77
CA TYR A 61 -26.98 38.01 -11.02
C TYR A 61 -27.30 38.21 -12.51
N ARG A 62 -28.54 38.61 -12.81
CA ARG A 62 -29.15 38.64 -14.16
C ARG A 62 -28.37 39.42 -15.25
N HIS A 63 -27.41 40.28 -14.90
CA HIS A 63 -26.69 41.13 -15.86
C HIS A 63 -25.16 41.05 -15.78
N GLN A 64 -24.59 40.28 -14.84
CA GLN A 64 -23.15 39.99 -14.75
C GLN A 64 -23.01 38.60 -14.11
N VAL A 65 -22.35 37.65 -14.77
CA VAL A 65 -22.06 36.35 -14.15
C VAL A 65 -20.99 36.55 -13.07
N LYS A 66 -21.43 36.93 -11.87
CA LYS A 66 -20.63 37.00 -10.66
C LYS A 66 -21.02 35.83 -9.78
N ILE A 67 -20.19 34.79 -9.77
CA ILE A 67 -20.37 33.63 -8.88
C ILE A 67 -19.69 33.98 -7.56
N SER A 68 -20.47 34.19 -6.50
CA SER A 68 -19.93 34.36 -5.15
C SER A 68 -19.34 33.03 -4.66
N ILE A 69 -18.03 33.01 -4.39
CA ILE A 69 -17.32 31.80 -3.91
C ILE A 69 -17.34 31.71 -2.37
N GLY A 70 -17.80 32.77 -1.69
CA GLY A 70 -17.95 32.85 -0.24
C GLY A 70 -17.36 34.15 0.32
N THR A 71 -17.43 34.31 1.64
CA THR A 71 -16.72 35.37 2.39
C THR A 71 -15.85 34.72 3.46
N PRO A 72 -14.68 35.30 3.80
CA PRO A 72 -13.81 34.77 4.85
C PRO A 72 -14.57 34.60 6.18
N GLY A 73 -14.37 33.49 6.87
CA GLY A 73 -14.98 33.21 8.18
C GLY A 73 -16.45 32.76 8.15
N ASN A 74 -17.09 32.69 6.98
CA ASN A 74 -18.45 32.14 6.90
C ASN A 74 -18.47 30.62 6.97
N LYS A 75 -19.52 30.09 7.61
CA LYS A 75 -19.82 28.66 7.61
C LYS A 75 -20.07 28.19 6.18
N ILE A 76 -19.39 27.13 5.78
CA ILE A 76 -19.58 26.49 4.50
C ILE A 76 -20.68 25.43 4.66
N PRO A 77 -21.73 25.44 3.81
CA PRO A 77 -22.73 24.39 3.83
C PRO A 77 -22.19 23.09 3.21
N PHE A 78 -22.14 22.03 4.00
CA PHE A 78 -21.84 20.68 3.57
C PHE A 78 -23.13 19.87 3.56
N ARG A 79 -23.37 19.09 2.51
CA ARG A 79 -24.50 18.16 2.47
C ARG A 79 -23.98 16.75 2.43
N THR A 80 -24.29 16.00 3.48
CA THR A 80 -24.14 14.54 3.50
C THR A 80 -25.42 13.91 2.96
N HIS A 81 -25.42 12.58 2.79
CA HIS A 81 -26.63 11.84 2.48
C HIS A 81 -27.74 12.04 3.54
N LYS A 82 -27.40 12.27 4.81
CA LYS A 82 -28.38 12.39 5.91
C LYS A 82 -28.95 13.80 6.02
N LYS A 83 -28.08 14.81 6.12
CA LYS A 83 -28.47 16.21 6.38
C LYS A 83 -27.47 17.21 5.79
N LYS A 84 -27.90 18.48 5.76
CA LYS A 84 -27.07 19.65 5.49
C LYS A 84 -26.50 20.18 6.81
N TYR A 85 -25.18 20.28 6.89
CA TYR A 85 -24.42 20.86 7.99
C TYR A 85 -23.81 22.18 7.55
N LEU A 86 -23.62 23.09 8.50
CA LEU A 86 -22.90 24.34 8.30
C LEU A 86 -21.66 24.27 9.18
N LEU A 87 -20.50 24.08 8.56
CA LEU A 87 -19.23 23.91 9.27
C LEU A 87 -18.33 25.11 9.00
N PHE A 88 -17.57 25.52 10.01
CA PHE A 88 -16.49 26.49 9.84
C PHE A 88 -15.29 25.85 9.12
N PRO A 89 -14.48 26.63 8.39
CA PRO A 89 -13.25 26.13 7.78
C PRO A 89 -12.32 25.41 8.76
N GLU A 90 -12.24 25.89 10.00
CA GLU A 90 -11.42 25.29 11.06
C GLU A 90 -11.95 23.93 11.53
N GLU A 91 -13.27 23.70 11.44
CA GLU A 91 -13.88 22.39 11.72
C GLU A 91 -13.60 21.41 10.58
N VAL A 92 -13.66 21.89 9.35
CA VAL A 92 -13.32 21.10 8.15
C VAL A 92 -11.86 20.67 8.19
N ASN A 93 -10.94 21.58 8.55
CA ASN A 93 -9.52 21.24 8.68
C ASN A 93 -9.27 20.19 9.76
N ARG A 94 -9.90 20.33 10.94
CA ARG A 94 -9.80 19.33 12.01
C ARG A 94 -10.32 17.95 11.58
N LEU A 95 -11.39 17.90 10.80
CA LEU A 95 -11.89 16.63 10.25
C LEU A 95 -10.97 16.07 9.15
N ALA A 96 -10.36 16.94 8.34
CA ALA A 96 -9.41 16.55 7.30
C ALA A 96 -8.09 16.01 7.89
N GLU A 97 -7.67 16.49 9.07
CA GLU A 97 -6.50 15.98 9.80
C GLU A 97 -6.62 14.50 10.19
N LEU A 98 -7.83 13.94 10.28
CA LEU A 98 -8.03 12.50 10.49
C LEU A 98 -7.43 11.64 9.38
N PHE A 99 -7.22 12.21 8.19
CA PHE A 99 -6.63 11.54 7.03
C PHE A 99 -5.10 11.70 6.95
N ASN A 100 -4.45 12.19 8.01
CA ASN A 100 -2.99 12.31 8.06
C ASN A 100 -2.27 10.96 7.88
N PHE A 101 -2.88 9.84 8.26
CA PHE A 101 -2.30 8.50 8.10
C PHE A 101 -2.04 8.11 6.63
N LEU A 102 -2.65 8.81 5.66
CA LEU A 102 -2.38 8.60 4.24
C LEU A 102 -1.01 9.12 3.79
N LEU A 103 -0.38 9.97 4.61
CA LEU A 103 0.78 10.75 4.22
C LEU A 103 1.98 10.44 5.10
N MET A 104 3.15 10.36 4.47
CA MET A 104 4.43 10.34 5.14
C MET A 104 5.23 11.58 4.76
N CYS A 105 5.92 12.16 5.74
CA CYS A 105 6.82 13.28 5.53
C CYS A 105 8.26 12.76 5.48
N GLU A 106 8.92 12.96 4.34
CA GLU A 106 10.34 12.65 4.20
C GLU A 106 11.15 13.92 4.50
N LYS A 107 12.09 13.82 5.45
CA LYS A 107 12.89 14.94 5.94
C LYS A 107 14.34 14.78 5.48
N ASP A 108 14.58 14.96 4.18
CA ASP A 108 15.95 14.97 3.64
C ASP A 108 16.51 16.40 3.61
N THR A 109 15.92 17.29 2.82
CA THR A 109 16.39 18.69 2.63
C THR A 109 15.25 19.70 2.51
N GLU A 110 14.11 19.29 1.95
CA GLU A 110 12.84 20.02 1.95
C GLU A 110 11.74 19.09 2.48
N MET A 111 10.73 19.65 3.17
CA MET A 111 9.58 18.87 3.64
C MET A 111 8.74 18.42 2.45
N LYS A 112 8.97 17.19 1.97
CA LYS A 112 8.15 16.57 0.93
C LYS A 112 7.18 15.59 1.57
N TYR A 113 5.92 15.68 1.16
CA TYR A 113 4.86 14.77 1.58
C TYR A 113 4.54 13.82 0.45
N HIS A 114 4.51 12.53 0.78
CA HIS A 114 4.20 11.47 -0.16
C HIS A 114 3.04 10.64 0.40
N VAL A 115 2.20 10.15 -0.50
CA VAL A 115 1.25 9.10 -0.13
C VAL A 115 2.05 7.83 0.13
N HIS A 116 2.03 7.34 1.37
CA HIS A 116 2.79 6.17 1.80
C HIS A 116 1.81 5.02 2.06
N PRO A 117 1.64 4.08 1.11
CA PRO A 117 0.66 3.03 1.26
C PRO A 117 1.10 1.99 2.30
N GLU A 118 0.38 1.92 3.41
CA GLU A 118 0.55 0.92 4.47
C GLU A 118 -0.57 -0.12 4.41
N LEU A 119 -0.97 -0.51 3.21
CA LEU A 119 -2.05 -1.46 2.98
C LEU A 119 -1.53 -2.90 3.16
N THR A 120 -2.03 -3.60 4.17
CA THR A 120 -1.66 -4.97 4.52
C THR A 120 -2.80 -5.96 4.29
N VAL A 121 -4.05 -5.50 4.20
CA VAL A 121 -5.22 -6.32 3.87
C VAL A 121 -5.40 -6.36 2.35
N ASN A 122 -5.52 -7.55 1.78
CA ASN A 122 -5.62 -7.72 0.33
C ASN A 122 -7.00 -7.27 -0.17
N PRO A 123 -7.10 -6.17 -0.95
CA PRO A 123 -8.38 -5.71 -1.46
C PRO A 123 -8.94 -6.63 -2.57
N TYR A 124 -8.10 -7.46 -3.19
CA TYR A 124 -8.45 -8.31 -4.32
C TYR A 124 -8.01 -9.76 -4.11
N ARG A 125 -8.52 -10.43 -3.08
CA ARG A 125 -8.22 -11.86 -2.79
C ARG A 125 -8.51 -12.79 -3.97
N ALA A 126 -9.59 -12.52 -4.72
CA ALA A 126 -9.86 -13.20 -5.97
C ALA A 126 -10.67 -12.28 -6.89
N PHE A 127 -10.36 -12.29 -8.18
CA PHE A 127 -11.10 -11.53 -9.18
C PHE A 127 -11.08 -12.24 -10.53
N PHE A 128 -11.91 -11.76 -11.46
CA PHE A 128 -11.91 -12.22 -12.84
C PHE A 128 -11.26 -11.19 -13.75
N CYS A 129 -10.35 -11.65 -14.61
CA CYS A 129 -9.82 -10.86 -15.71
C CYS A 129 -9.83 -11.70 -16.97
N ARG A 130 -10.41 -11.17 -18.06
CA ARG A 130 -10.57 -11.87 -19.35
C ARG A 130 -11.08 -13.32 -19.18
N PHE A 131 -12.18 -13.50 -18.43
CA PHE A 131 -12.82 -14.80 -18.14
C PHE A 131 -11.98 -15.81 -17.34
N ARG A 132 -10.81 -15.41 -16.83
CA ARG A 132 -10.00 -16.24 -15.94
C ARG A 132 -10.12 -15.75 -14.51
N LYS A 133 -10.26 -16.69 -13.59
CA LYS A 133 -10.22 -16.42 -12.16
C LYS A 133 -8.77 -16.37 -11.69
N PHE A 134 -8.38 -15.23 -11.14
CA PHE A 134 -7.11 -15.04 -10.46
C PHE A 134 -7.33 -15.21 -8.96
N ARG A 135 -6.34 -15.81 -8.30
CA ARG A 135 -6.27 -15.94 -6.84
C ARG A 135 -5.05 -15.17 -6.37
N GLY A 136 -5.26 -14.26 -5.44
CA GLY A 136 -4.21 -13.50 -4.79
C GLY A 136 -3.76 -14.14 -3.48
N PRO A 137 -2.73 -13.55 -2.87
CA PRO A 137 -2.21 -13.98 -1.57
C PRO A 137 -3.16 -13.61 -0.42
N GLU A 138 -2.94 -14.21 0.73
CA GLU A 138 -3.50 -13.79 2.01
C GLU A 138 -2.88 -12.46 2.47
N ASP A 139 -3.55 -11.81 3.42
CA ASP A 139 -3.17 -10.52 3.98
C ASP A 139 -1.73 -10.56 4.52
N GLY A 140 -0.96 -9.48 4.32
CA GLY A 140 0.44 -9.39 4.73
C GLY A 140 1.40 -10.36 4.01
N LEU A 141 0.97 -10.98 2.90
CA LEU A 141 1.75 -11.96 2.14
C LEU A 141 2.15 -13.20 2.96
N LEU A 142 1.34 -13.59 3.94
CA LEU A 142 1.70 -14.66 4.88
C LEU A 142 1.72 -16.07 4.24
N ASP A 143 1.02 -16.27 3.14
CA ASP A 143 0.86 -17.57 2.46
C ASP A 143 1.78 -17.74 1.24
N ILE A 144 2.62 -16.76 0.91
CA ILE A 144 3.47 -16.83 -0.28
C ILE A 144 4.68 -17.74 -0.04
N ARG A 145 5.12 -18.42 -1.11
CA ARG A 145 6.33 -19.25 -1.07
C ARG A 145 7.59 -18.40 -1.21
N PHE A 146 8.71 -18.92 -0.71
CA PHE A 146 10.00 -18.26 -0.86
C PHE A 146 10.39 -18.03 -2.34
N GLU A 147 10.10 -18.99 -3.21
CA GLU A 147 10.27 -18.84 -4.65
C GLU A 147 9.49 -17.67 -5.24
N GLN A 148 8.23 -17.49 -4.82
CA GLN A 148 7.40 -16.36 -5.26
C GLN A 148 8.01 -15.03 -4.83
N PHE A 149 8.51 -14.95 -3.60
CA PHE A 149 9.13 -13.75 -3.07
C PHE A 149 10.40 -13.36 -3.84
N MET A 150 11.26 -14.34 -4.19
CA MET A 150 12.46 -14.06 -5.00
C MET A 150 12.10 -13.46 -6.37
N HIS A 151 11.09 -14.02 -7.05
CA HIS A 151 10.63 -13.47 -8.33
C HIS A 151 9.97 -12.10 -8.16
N LEU A 152 9.16 -11.91 -7.13
CA LEU A 152 8.54 -10.63 -6.82
C LEU A 152 9.60 -9.53 -6.69
N GLN A 153 10.67 -9.79 -5.94
CA GLN A 153 11.77 -8.85 -5.72
C GLN A 153 12.53 -8.58 -7.03
N HIS A 154 12.80 -9.61 -7.84
CA HIS A 154 13.41 -9.45 -9.15
C HIS A 154 12.62 -8.48 -10.05
N TYR A 155 11.30 -8.65 -10.12
CA TYR A 155 10.46 -7.82 -10.98
C TYR A 155 10.20 -6.43 -10.39
N LEU A 156 10.21 -6.26 -9.06
CA LEU A 156 10.18 -4.94 -8.43
C LEU A 156 11.44 -4.14 -8.78
N ASP A 157 12.62 -4.77 -8.72
CA ASP A 157 13.87 -4.13 -9.16
C ASP A 157 13.83 -3.79 -10.65
N ALA A 158 13.31 -4.68 -11.49
CA ALA A 158 13.14 -4.44 -12.92
C ALA A 158 12.14 -3.31 -13.23
N MET A 159 11.11 -3.14 -12.39
CA MET A 159 10.09 -2.10 -12.56
C MET A 159 10.65 -0.68 -12.41
N ASN A 160 11.77 -0.52 -11.69
CA ASN A 160 12.48 0.76 -11.62
C ASN A 160 13.04 1.21 -12.98
N LEU A 161 13.27 0.26 -13.90
CA LEU A 161 13.75 0.52 -15.26
C LEU A 161 12.61 0.56 -16.27
N ASP A 162 11.61 -0.30 -16.08
CA ASP A 162 10.47 -0.46 -16.98
C ASP A 162 9.14 -0.55 -16.18
N PRO A 163 8.32 0.53 -16.17
CA PRO A 163 7.04 0.53 -15.47
C PRO A 163 6.06 -0.55 -15.93
N GLU A 164 6.20 -1.11 -17.14
CA GLU A 164 5.33 -2.18 -17.62
C GLU A 164 5.54 -3.51 -16.87
N GLN A 165 6.66 -3.65 -16.16
CA GLN A 165 6.95 -4.80 -15.30
C GLN A 165 5.99 -4.94 -14.13
N ILE A 166 5.16 -3.93 -13.83
CA ILE A 166 4.05 -4.06 -12.89
C ILE A 166 3.20 -5.30 -13.18
N ASN A 167 3.01 -5.66 -14.45
CA ASN A 167 2.22 -6.84 -14.80
C ASN A 167 2.88 -8.16 -14.33
N HIS A 168 4.22 -8.24 -14.38
CA HIS A 168 4.98 -9.39 -13.88
C HIS A 168 5.02 -9.43 -12.36
N VAL A 169 5.19 -8.27 -11.71
CA VAL A 169 5.07 -8.10 -10.25
C VAL A 169 3.71 -8.63 -9.77
N LEU A 170 2.62 -8.23 -10.44
CA LEU A 170 1.28 -8.72 -10.10
C LEU A 170 1.14 -10.22 -10.39
N ALA A 171 1.70 -10.74 -11.49
CA ALA A 171 1.62 -12.16 -11.83
C ALA A 171 2.35 -13.08 -10.84
N CYS A 172 3.34 -12.58 -10.08
CA CYS A 172 3.99 -13.34 -9.02
C CYS A 172 3.03 -13.72 -7.87
N LEU A 173 2.06 -12.84 -7.61
CA LEU A 173 1.13 -12.95 -6.47
C LEU A 173 -0.27 -13.37 -6.90
N TRP A 174 -0.77 -12.82 -8.01
CA TRP A 174 -2.05 -13.18 -8.59
C TRP A 174 -1.86 -14.07 -9.80
N HIS A 175 -2.16 -15.34 -9.62
CA HIS A 175 -2.03 -16.33 -10.69
C HIS A 175 -3.31 -17.16 -10.85
N THR A 176 -3.43 -17.79 -12.03
CA THR A 176 -4.59 -18.60 -12.39
C THR A 176 -4.54 -20.03 -11.85
N SER A 177 -3.34 -20.52 -11.54
CA SER A 177 -3.10 -21.85 -10.96
C SER A 177 -3.37 -21.87 -9.44
N LYS A 178 -3.52 -23.08 -8.87
CA LYS A 178 -3.64 -23.24 -7.41
C LYS A 178 -2.35 -22.86 -6.67
N THR A 179 -1.20 -23.07 -7.31
CA THR A 179 0.12 -22.73 -6.80
C THR A 179 0.87 -21.91 -7.84
N PHE A 180 1.84 -21.12 -7.41
CA PHE A 180 2.71 -20.39 -8.32
C PHE A 180 3.44 -21.33 -9.29
N ASN A 181 3.57 -20.88 -10.53
CA ASN A 181 4.27 -21.60 -11.58
C ASN A 181 4.95 -20.61 -12.53
N ILE A 182 6.28 -20.58 -12.51
CA ILE A 182 7.09 -19.69 -13.33
C ILE A 182 6.80 -19.81 -14.83
N ASN A 183 6.50 -21.02 -15.33
CA ASN A 183 6.23 -21.26 -16.75
C ASN A 183 4.92 -20.61 -17.24
N ARG A 184 4.07 -20.14 -16.30
CA ARG A 184 2.82 -19.43 -16.60
C ARG A 184 2.91 -17.94 -16.36
N LEU A 185 4.01 -17.44 -15.79
CA LEU A 185 4.16 -16.06 -15.37
C LEU A 185 3.89 -15.09 -16.52
N GLU A 186 4.53 -15.28 -17.68
CA GLU A 186 4.32 -14.42 -18.85
C GLU A 186 2.87 -14.42 -19.34
N LYS A 187 2.23 -15.60 -19.32
CA LYS A 187 0.82 -15.73 -19.74
C LYS A 187 -0.11 -15.00 -18.78
N ASP A 188 0.12 -15.15 -17.48
CA ASP A 188 -0.69 -14.49 -16.46
C ASP A 188 -0.43 -12.97 -16.48
N ALA A 189 0.82 -12.50 -16.63
CA ALA A 189 1.18 -11.09 -16.81
C ALA A 189 0.54 -10.47 -18.06
N SER A 190 0.55 -11.17 -19.20
CA SER A 190 -0.11 -10.72 -20.43
C SER A 190 -1.62 -10.54 -20.25
N ILE A 191 -2.27 -11.40 -19.46
CA ILE A 191 -3.69 -11.24 -19.14
C ILE A 191 -3.90 -10.05 -18.20
N LEU A 192 -3.08 -9.93 -17.15
CA LEU A 192 -3.13 -8.84 -16.19
C LEU A 192 -2.83 -7.47 -16.81
N SER A 193 -2.15 -7.41 -17.96
CA SER A 193 -1.94 -6.18 -18.72
C SER A 193 -3.26 -5.45 -19.03
N HIS A 194 -4.36 -6.18 -19.16
CA HIS A 194 -5.70 -5.65 -19.43
C HIS A 194 -6.43 -5.09 -18.21
N LEU A 195 -5.87 -5.24 -17.00
CA LEU A 195 -6.47 -4.64 -15.83
C LEU A 195 -6.45 -3.11 -15.94
N PRO A 196 -7.49 -2.42 -15.46
CA PRO A 196 -7.46 -0.97 -15.37
C PRO A 196 -6.26 -0.51 -14.54
N HIS A 197 -5.59 0.56 -14.96
CA HIS A 197 -4.41 1.10 -14.26
C HIS A 197 -4.69 1.33 -12.77
N ARG A 198 -5.87 1.86 -12.42
CA ARG A 198 -6.29 2.05 -11.02
C ARG A 198 -6.22 0.77 -10.18
N VAL A 199 -6.61 -0.36 -10.74
CA VAL A 199 -6.62 -1.66 -10.04
C VAL A 199 -5.19 -2.13 -9.82
N LYS A 200 -4.34 -2.01 -10.85
CA LYS A 200 -2.92 -2.34 -10.75
C LYS A 200 -2.21 -1.52 -9.67
N MET A 201 -2.52 -0.22 -9.59
CA MET A 201 -1.95 0.67 -8.57
C MET A 201 -2.37 0.27 -7.15
N ILE A 202 -3.65 -0.05 -6.92
CA ILE A 202 -4.11 -0.54 -5.61
C ILE A 202 -3.42 -1.85 -5.23
N MET A 203 -3.33 -2.79 -6.18
CA MET A 203 -2.63 -4.06 -5.95
C MET A 203 -1.14 -3.83 -5.67
N TYR A 204 -0.51 -2.88 -6.35
CA TYR A 204 0.87 -2.49 -6.09
C TYR A 204 1.05 -1.85 -4.70
N TRP A 205 0.14 -0.95 -4.29
CA TRP A 205 0.14 -0.38 -2.95
C TRP A 205 0.02 -1.44 -1.85
N TYR A 206 -0.81 -2.46 -2.06
CA TYR A 206 -0.87 -3.62 -1.18
C TYR A 206 0.46 -4.38 -1.08
N ILE A 207 1.18 -4.56 -2.19
CA ILE A 207 2.49 -5.21 -2.19
C ILE A 207 3.47 -4.41 -1.34
N ILE A 208 3.58 -3.11 -1.58
CA ILE A 208 4.51 -2.23 -0.85
C ILE A 208 4.17 -2.20 0.64
N GLY A 209 2.91 -2.02 1.00
CA GLY A 209 2.46 -2.04 2.40
C GLY A 209 2.75 -3.37 3.10
N SER A 210 2.49 -4.49 2.42
CA SER A 210 2.79 -5.82 2.96
C SER A 210 4.30 -6.10 3.09
N LEU A 211 5.12 -5.60 2.17
CA LEU A 211 6.58 -5.70 2.27
C LEU A 211 7.11 -4.86 3.44
N ALA A 212 6.58 -3.65 3.65
CA ALA A 212 6.92 -2.83 4.81
C ALA A 212 6.51 -3.50 6.12
N TYR A 213 5.33 -4.13 6.16
CA TYR A 213 4.87 -4.94 7.30
C TYR A 213 5.84 -6.08 7.61
N LEU A 214 6.27 -6.85 6.60
CA LEU A 214 7.28 -7.90 6.77
C LEU A 214 8.64 -7.35 7.23
N ALA A 215 9.07 -6.21 6.67
CA ALA A 215 10.33 -5.57 7.06
C ALA A 215 10.33 -5.14 8.53
N ASN A 216 9.20 -4.58 9.00
CA ASN A 216 9.01 -4.21 10.40
C ASN A 216 8.93 -5.43 11.33
N GLY A 217 8.38 -6.55 10.86
CA GLY A 217 8.32 -7.81 11.61
C GLY A 217 9.67 -8.50 11.76
N PHE A 218 10.58 -8.33 10.79
CA PHE A 218 11.89 -8.98 10.76
C PHE A 218 13.04 -7.98 10.58
N PRO A 219 13.22 -7.03 11.51
CA PRO A 219 14.17 -5.93 11.33
C PRO A 219 15.60 -6.44 11.09
N ARG A 220 16.08 -7.47 11.81
CA ARG A 220 17.45 -8.00 11.61
C ARG A 220 17.73 -8.51 10.20
N ILE A 221 16.71 -8.93 9.47
CA ILE A 221 16.83 -9.42 8.09
C ILE A 221 16.86 -8.24 7.10
N PHE A 222 16.00 -7.25 7.33
CA PHE A 222 15.77 -6.14 6.40
C PHE A 222 16.56 -4.86 6.74
N SER A 223 17.14 -4.74 7.94
CA SER A 223 17.89 -3.57 8.44
C SER A 223 19.41 -3.68 8.24
N GLY A 224 19.89 -4.63 7.43
CA GLY A 224 21.32 -4.86 7.22
C GLY A 224 22.04 -3.62 6.66
N ASN A 225 23.08 -3.16 7.36
CA ASN A 225 23.96 -2.03 7.02
C ASN A 225 24.35 -1.98 5.53
N GLY A 226 23.64 -1.16 4.76
CA GLY A 226 23.96 -0.83 3.38
C GLY A 226 22.91 0.13 2.85
N LYS A 227 23.36 1.28 2.35
CA LYS A 227 22.50 2.30 1.75
C LYS A 227 21.42 1.67 0.88
N SER A 228 20.18 2.00 1.19
CA SER A 228 18.99 1.72 0.40
C SER A 228 19.25 2.08 -1.07
N ASN A 229 19.53 1.09 -1.92
CA ASN A 229 19.23 1.05 -3.36
C ASN A 229 19.96 -0.10 -4.08
N GLY A 230 19.58 -1.34 -3.80
CA GLY A 230 19.88 -2.43 -4.72
C GLY A 230 20.91 -3.42 -4.21
N ARG A 231 20.37 -4.54 -3.72
CA ARG A 231 20.76 -5.94 -3.98
C ARG A 231 20.28 -6.78 -2.81
N VAL A 232 18.97 -6.76 -2.61
CA VAL A 232 18.29 -7.75 -1.75
C VAL A 232 18.52 -9.16 -2.33
N PHE A 233 18.88 -9.29 -3.61
CA PHE A 233 19.33 -10.55 -4.21
C PHE A 233 20.62 -11.13 -3.61
N ASP A 234 21.61 -10.29 -3.27
CA ASP A 234 22.87 -10.76 -2.66
C ASP A 234 22.66 -11.14 -1.19
N SER A 235 21.76 -10.44 -0.49
CA SER A 235 21.33 -10.88 0.84
C SER A 235 20.49 -12.15 0.74
N GLN A 236 19.51 -12.25 -0.17
CA GLN A 236 18.70 -13.46 -0.41
C GLN A 236 19.52 -14.70 -0.79
N MET A 237 20.57 -14.56 -1.59
CA MET A 237 21.46 -15.68 -1.94
C MET A 237 22.33 -16.09 -0.74
N ARG A 238 22.88 -15.12 0.01
CA ARG A 238 23.55 -15.40 1.30
C ARG A 238 22.60 -16.02 2.32
N LEU A 239 21.33 -15.61 2.33
CA LEU A 239 20.26 -16.12 3.19
C LEU A 239 19.90 -17.55 2.81
N LEU A 240 19.79 -17.86 1.51
CA LEU A 240 19.53 -19.22 1.01
C LEU A 240 20.73 -20.16 1.25
N ASP A 241 21.96 -19.65 1.17
CA ASP A 241 23.17 -20.40 1.51
C ASP A 241 23.33 -20.64 3.03
N SER A 242 22.93 -19.65 3.85
CA SER A 242 22.88 -19.76 5.32
C SER A 242 21.81 -20.78 5.77
N LEU A 243 20.60 -20.68 5.23
CA LEU A 243 19.50 -21.60 5.51
C LEU A 243 19.80 -23.03 5.04
N ALA A 244 20.50 -23.17 3.91
CA ALA A 244 20.92 -24.47 3.42
C ALA A 244 22.03 -25.09 4.28
N GLN A 245 22.72 -24.37 5.18
CA GLN A 245 23.90 -24.85 5.91
C GLN A 245 24.94 -25.53 4.98
N SER A 246 25.12 -24.99 3.77
CA SER A 246 25.91 -25.60 2.67
C SER A 246 25.38 -26.92 2.08
N ASP A 247 24.21 -27.39 2.50
CA ASP A 247 23.51 -28.56 1.93
C ASP A 247 22.65 -28.15 0.72
N MET A 248 23.21 -28.34 -0.47
CA MET A 248 22.56 -28.03 -1.75
C MET A 248 21.26 -28.81 -1.99
N THR A 249 21.05 -29.94 -1.29
CA THR A 249 19.86 -30.78 -1.47
C THR A 249 18.60 -30.19 -0.82
N LYS A 250 18.75 -29.28 0.16
CA LYS A 250 17.64 -28.60 0.86
C LYS A 250 17.14 -27.35 0.15
N LYS A 251 17.93 -26.79 -0.78
CA LYS A 251 17.56 -25.56 -1.52
C LYS A 251 16.22 -25.66 -2.27
N PRO A 252 15.89 -26.77 -2.95
CA PRO A 252 14.59 -26.92 -3.61
C PRO A 252 13.42 -27.00 -2.62
N GLU A 253 13.63 -27.58 -1.43
CA GLU A 253 12.62 -27.67 -0.38
C GLU A 253 12.36 -26.30 0.25
N ILE A 254 13.41 -25.55 0.56
CA ILE A 254 13.32 -24.18 1.08
C ILE A 254 12.60 -23.26 0.09
N LYS A 255 12.91 -23.36 -1.21
CA LYS A 255 12.22 -22.57 -2.26
C LYS A 255 10.72 -22.83 -2.30
N LYS A 256 10.31 -24.07 -2.03
CA LYS A 256 8.89 -24.46 -2.00
C LYS A 256 8.22 -24.18 -0.66
N GLY A 257 8.97 -23.95 0.41
CA GLY A 257 8.46 -23.58 1.73
C GLY A 257 7.77 -22.21 1.74
N PHE A 258 7.01 -21.95 2.81
CA PHE A 258 6.43 -20.62 3.03
C PHE A 258 7.52 -19.60 3.35
N LEU A 259 7.34 -18.38 2.85
CA LEU A 259 8.27 -17.27 3.12
C LEU A 259 8.39 -17.01 4.62
N ILE A 260 7.26 -17.05 5.34
CA ILE A 260 7.23 -16.72 6.76
C ILE A 260 8.10 -17.68 7.60
N ASP A 261 8.06 -18.98 7.29
CA ASP A 261 8.88 -19.99 7.96
C ASP A 261 10.37 -19.75 7.70
N ALA A 262 10.70 -19.39 6.45
CA ALA A 262 12.06 -19.02 6.08
C ALA A 262 12.51 -17.77 6.85
N LEU A 263 11.68 -16.73 6.93
CA LEU A 263 11.97 -15.50 7.67
C LEU A 263 12.21 -15.77 9.17
N TYR A 264 11.36 -16.57 9.82
CA TYR A 264 11.56 -16.93 11.23
C TYR A 264 12.87 -17.69 11.46
N THR A 265 13.16 -18.69 10.61
CA THR A 265 14.38 -19.47 10.71
C THR A 265 15.62 -18.57 10.55
N MET A 266 15.55 -17.61 9.62
CA MET A 266 16.62 -16.64 9.38
C MET A 266 16.82 -15.70 10.56
N ASP A 267 15.76 -15.11 11.12
CA ASP A 267 15.87 -14.20 12.27
C ASP A 267 16.50 -14.93 13.48
N GLU A 268 16.11 -16.18 13.72
CA GLU A 268 16.68 -16.98 14.80
C GLU A 268 18.17 -17.28 14.57
N SER A 269 18.56 -17.61 13.34
CA SER A 269 19.97 -17.85 12.99
C SER A 269 20.85 -16.61 13.17
N LEU A 270 20.36 -15.43 12.76
CA LEU A 270 21.08 -14.17 12.89
C LEU A 270 21.19 -13.76 14.37
N ARG A 271 20.14 -13.99 15.16
CA ARG A 271 20.17 -13.80 16.62
C ARG A 271 21.26 -14.64 17.27
N LYS A 272 21.35 -15.93 16.94
CA LYS A 272 22.40 -16.83 17.46
C LYS A 272 23.81 -16.39 17.05
N GLN A 273 23.99 -15.88 15.82
CA GLN A 273 25.28 -15.36 15.36
C GLN A 273 25.67 -14.06 16.10
N GLN A 274 24.73 -13.16 16.35
CA GLN A 274 24.95 -11.96 17.14
C GLN A 274 25.34 -12.30 18.58
N GLU A 275 24.59 -13.19 19.24
CA GLU A 275 24.89 -13.69 20.59
C GLU A 275 26.29 -14.34 20.66
N LEU A 276 26.69 -15.11 19.66
CA LEU A 276 28.02 -15.73 19.60
C LEU A 276 29.14 -14.69 19.43
N ASN A 277 28.93 -13.68 18.57
CA ASN A 277 29.89 -12.62 18.31
C ASN A 277 30.06 -11.70 19.53
N GLU A 278 28.98 -11.36 20.23
CA GLU A 278 29.01 -10.59 21.48
C GLU A 278 29.76 -11.36 22.58
N ASN A 279 29.52 -12.66 22.69
CA ASN A 279 30.24 -13.53 23.63
C ASN A 279 31.74 -13.69 23.31
N MET A 280 32.13 -13.54 22.05
CA MET A 280 33.54 -13.54 21.63
C MET A 280 34.22 -12.19 21.80
N GLN A 281 33.48 -11.07 21.71
CA GLN A 281 34.01 -9.72 21.95
C GLN A 281 34.16 -9.39 23.43
N ASN A 282 33.37 -10.04 24.30
CA ASN A 282 33.44 -9.91 25.75
C ASN A 282 34.45 -10.86 26.43
N LYS A 283 35.28 -11.56 25.65
CA LYS A 283 36.38 -12.42 26.12
C LYS A 283 37.72 -11.84 25.68
#